data_AF-A0A7G8EXF3-F1
#
_entry.id   AF-A0A7G8EXF3-F1
#
_cell.length_a   1.000
_cell.length_b   1.000
_cell.length_c   1.000
_cell.angle_alpha   90.00
_cell.angle_beta   90.00
_cell.angle_gamma   90.00
#
_symmetry.space_group_name_H-M   'P 1'
#
loop_
_entity.id
_entity.type
_entity.pdbx_description
1 polymer ?
#
loop_
_entity_poly.entity_id
_entity_poly.type
_entity_poly.pdbx_seq_one_letter_code
_entity_poly.pdbx_strand_id
1 'polypeptide(L)'
;MPLQGNRPPFIGLKAGDLVLVQATPNPDPSDTDWWMGWIVRCAHRAQCIDGTTMYEVKDADTGELRSVDAEHATRLVLAGMDATKVVPLVPMS
;
A
#
# COMPACT_ATOMS: atom_id res chain seq x y z
N MET A 1 1.83 -15.37 26.68
CA MET A 1 1.86 -14.01 26.09
C MET A 1 3.07 -13.94 25.16
N PRO A 2 2.94 -13.71 23.84
CA PRO A 2 4.11 -13.56 23.00
C PRO A 2 4.72 -12.16 23.20
N LEU A 3 6.05 -12.11 23.24
CA LEU A 3 6.86 -10.92 23.47
C LEU A 3 6.71 -9.95 22.28
N GLN A 4 6.38 -8.68 22.56
CA GLN A 4 6.18 -7.60 21.58
C GLN A 4 7.41 -7.24 20.72
N GLY A 5 8.51 -7.99 20.80
CA GLY A 5 9.79 -7.64 20.17
C GLY A 5 10.15 -8.35 18.87
N ASN A 6 9.39 -9.36 18.43
CA ASN A 6 9.74 -10.16 17.25
C ASN A 6 8.93 -9.80 16.01
N ARG A 7 8.37 -8.58 15.97
CA ARG A 7 7.58 -8.11 14.85
C ARG A 7 8.54 -7.55 13.80
N PRO A 8 8.61 -8.12 12.59
CA PRO A 8 9.56 -7.66 11.60
C PRO A 8 9.38 -6.15 11.30
N PRO A 9 10.44 -5.42 10.94
CA PRO A 9 10.41 -3.96 10.75
C PRO A 9 9.48 -3.50 9.62
N PHE A 10 8.92 -4.42 8.83
CA PHE A 10 7.92 -4.18 7.80
C PHE A 10 6.48 -4.13 8.32
N ILE A 11 6.23 -4.34 9.62
CA ILE A 11 4.87 -4.23 10.16
C ILE A 11 4.52 -2.77 10.46
N GLY A 12 3.98 -2.11 9.45
CA GLY A 12 3.37 -0.79 9.57
C GLY A 12 3.45 -0.02 8.27
N LEU A 13 2.63 -0.41 7.28
CA LEU A 13 2.33 0.44 6.15
C LEU A 13 1.81 1.80 6.66
N LYS A 14 2.38 2.90 6.19
CA LYS A 14 2.00 4.26 6.60
C LYS A 14 1.59 5.12 5.42
N ALA A 15 0.85 6.20 5.70
CA ALA A 15 0.58 7.22 4.70
C ALA A 15 1.89 7.72 4.05
N GLY A 16 1.88 7.80 2.72
CA GLY A 16 3.02 8.14 1.87
C GLY A 16 3.86 6.95 1.41
N ASP A 17 3.63 5.72 1.89
CA ASP A 17 4.29 4.55 1.32
C ASP A 17 3.70 4.20 -0.04
N LEU A 18 4.57 3.85 -0.99
CA LEU A 18 4.21 3.20 -2.25
C LEU A 18 4.02 1.71 -2.00
N VAL A 19 2.91 1.17 -2.47
CA VAL A 19 2.56 -0.25 -2.34
C VAL A 19 2.24 -0.88 -3.69
N LEU A 20 2.56 -2.16 -3.81
CA LEU A 20 2.04 -3.06 -4.83
C LEU A 20 0.84 -3.78 -4.23
N VAL A 21 -0.29 -3.76 -4.93
CA VAL A 21 -1.57 -4.29 -4.45
C VAL A 21 -2.06 -5.36 -5.42
N GLN A 22 -2.48 -6.52 -4.87
CA GLN A 22 -3.19 -7.51 -5.66
C GLN A 22 -4.65 -7.12 -5.83
N ALA A 23 -5.13 -7.03 -7.06
CA ALA A 23 -6.51 -6.61 -7.35
C ALA A 23 -7.54 -7.67 -6.94
N THR A 24 -7.23 -8.95 -7.18
CA THR A 24 -8.15 -10.06 -6.94
C THR A 24 -8.00 -10.61 -5.52
N PRO A 25 -9.10 -10.65 -4.72
CA PRO A 25 -9.09 -11.38 -3.46
C PRO A 25 -8.93 -12.88 -3.69
N ASN A 26 -8.00 -13.53 -2.98
CA ASN A 26 -7.65 -14.95 -3.16
C ASN A 26 -7.27 -15.29 -4.62
N PRO A 27 -6.18 -14.70 -5.14
CA PRO A 27 -5.81 -14.89 -6.53
C PRO A 27 -5.34 -16.32 -6.81
N ASP A 28 -5.61 -16.79 -8.02
CA ASP A 28 -4.89 -17.95 -8.54
C ASP A 28 -3.40 -17.59 -8.73
N PRO A 29 -2.47 -18.56 -8.65
CA PRO A 29 -1.03 -18.29 -8.81
C PRO A 29 -0.64 -17.66 -10.16
N SER A 30 -1.49 -17.77 -11.18
CA SER A 30 -1.30 -17.16 -12.50
C SER A 30 -1.87 -15.76 -12.62
N ASP A 31 -2.54 -15.25 -11.59
CA ASP A 31 -3.10 -13.91 -11.61
C ASP A 31 -1.97 -12.86 -11.55
N THR A 32 -1.99 -11.98 -12.53
CA THR A 32 -0.99 -10.92 -12.72
C THR A 32 -1.62 -9.53 -12.65
N ASP A 33 -2.87 -9.43 -12.19
CA ASP A 33 -3.56 -8.17 -11.99
C ASP A 33 -3.11 -7.47 -10.70
N TRP A 34 -1.93 -6.87 -10.78
CA TRP A 34 -1.32 -6.06 -9.74
C TRP A 34 -1.31 -4.60 -10.17
N TRP A 35 -1.57 -3.70 -9.21
CA TRP A 35 -1.47 -2.27 -9.44
C TRP A 35 -0.65 -1.61 -8.34
N MET A 36 -0.11 -0.43 -8.63
CA MET A 36 0.65 0.36 -7.66
C MET A 36 -0.21 1.48 -7.11
N GLY A 37 -0.03 1.77 -5.83
CA GLY A 37 -0.76 2.86 -5.19
C GLY A 37 -0.02 3.49 -4.02
N TRP A 38 -0.43 4.70 -3.68
CA TRP A 38 0.08 5.45 -2.54
C TRP A 38 -0.89 5.34 -1.39
N ILE A 39 -0.40 4.95 -0.21
CA ILE A 39 -1.24 4.99 0.98
C ILE A 39 -1.53 6.45 1.32
N VAL A 40 -2.81 6.81 1.35
CA VAL A 40 -3.25 8.16 1.73
C VAL A 40 -3.62 8.20 3.20
N ARG A 41 -4.24 7.13 3.71
CA ARG A 41 -4.67 7.02 5.10
C ARG A 41 -4.59 5.57 5.56
N CYS A 42 -4.12 5.38 6.79
CA CYS A 42 -4.22 4.10 7.47
C CYS A 42 -5.57 4.00 8.18
N ALA A 43 -6.22 2.84 8.14
CA ALA A 43 -7.34 2.59 9.03
C ALA A 43 -6.93 2.93 10.46
N HIS A 44 -7.71 3.79 11.10
CA HIS A 44 -7.65 3.91 12.55
C HIS A 44 -7.98 2.52 13.13
N ARG A 45 -7.43 2.11 14.29
CA ARG A 45 -7.74 0.80 14.90
C ARG A 45 -9.25 0.51 15.07
N ALA A 46 -10.10 1.55 15.00
CA ALA A 46 -11.55 1.46 15.00
C ALA A 46 -12.19 1.08 13.64
N GLN A 47 -11.41 0.97 12.56
CA GLN A 47 -11.87 0.66 11.21
C GLN A 47 -11.48 -0.76 10.77
N CYS A 48 -11.14 -1.63 11.73
CA CYS A 48 -11.01 -3.06 11.44
C CYS A 48 -12.40 -3.62 11.14
N ILE A 49 -12.64 -4.01 9.90
CA ILE A 49 -13.83 -4.80 9.52
C ILE A 49 -13.44 -6.25 9.74
N ASP A 50 -14.16 -6.96 10.61
CA ASP A 50 -13.94 -8.38 10.94
C ASP A 50 -12.52 -8.74 11.41
N GLY A 51 -11.77 -7.77 11.94
CA GLY A 51 -10.39 -7.94 12.39
C GLY A 51 -9.32 -7.66 11.32
N THR A 52 -9.72 -7.40 10.09
CA THR A 52 -8.84 -7.04 8.97
C THR A 52 -8.50 -5.56 8.97
N THR A 53 -7.23 -5.21 8.81
CA THR A 53 -6.78 -3.81 8.73
C THR A 53 -6.90 -3.31 7.29
N MET A 54 -7.63 -2.21 7.08
CA MET A 54 -7.80 -1.62 5.75
C MET A 54 -6.92 -0.37 5.55
N TYR A 55 -6.53 -0.06 4.33
CA TYR A 55 -5.83 1.17 3.96
C TYR A 55 -6.60 1.88 2.86
N GLU A 56 -6.67 3.22 2.92
CA GLU A 56 -7.07 4.00 1.76
C GLU A 56 -5.85 4.22 0.88
N VAL A 57 -5.90 3.64 -0.31
CA VAL A 57 -4.81 3.66 -1.29
C VAL A 57 -5.29 4.42 -2.52
N LYS A 58 -4.49 5.39 -2.98
CA LYS A 58 -4.71 6.10 -4.23
C LYS A 58 -3.93 5.40 -5.34
N ASP A 59 -4.64 4.91 -6.35
CA ASP A 59 -4.07 4.31 -7.54
C ASP A 59 -3.10 5.29 -8.23
N ALA A 60 -1.89 4.81 -8.55
CA ALA A 60 -0.83 5.64 -9.09
C ALA A 60 -1.06 6.06 -10.56
N ASP A 61 -1.83 5.27 -11.31
CA ASP A 61 -2.10 5.49 -12.73
C ASP A 61 -3.39 6.30 -12.93
N THR A 62 -4.45 5.95 -12.20
CA THR A 62 -5.78 6.54 -12.37
C THR A 62 -6.10 7.64 -11.34
N GLY A 63 -5.43 7.63 -10.19
CA GLY A 63 -5.71 8.52 -9.08
C GLY A 63 -6.97 8.16 -8.28
N GLU A 64 -7.63 7.04 -8.56
CA GLU A 64 -8.80 6.56 -7.82
C GLU A 64 -8.44 6.15 -6.38
N LEU A 65 -9.31 6.43 -5.42
CA LEU A 65 -9.16 5.97 -4.04
C LEU A 65 -9.86 4.63 -3.84
N ARG A 66 -9.13 3.64 -3.34
CA ARG A 66 -9.63 2.29 -3.07
C ARG A 66 -9.31 1.86 -1.65
N SER A 67 -10.21 1.09 -1.03
CA SER A 67 -9.97 0.47 0.26
C SER A 67 -9.30 -0.88 0.06
N VAL A 68 -8.11 -1.06 0.62
CA VAL A 68 -7.25 -2.22 0.38
C VAL A 68 -6.93 -2.91 1.69
N ASP A 69 -7.08 -4.23 1.71
CA ASP A 69 -6.66 -5.06 2.84
C ASP A 69 -5.14 -5.03 2.99
N ALA A 70 -4.67 -4.84 4.22
CA ALA A 70 -3.27 -4.90 4.59
C ALA A 70 -2.53 -6.16 4.09
N GLU A 71 -3.20 -7.31 4.05
CA GLU A 71 -2.58 -8.57 3.62
C GLU A 71 -2.36 -8.63 2.09
N HIS A 72 -3.13 -7.87 1.32
CA HIS A 72 -3.01 -7.78 -0.14
C HIS A 72 -2.06 -6.65 -0.59
N ALA A 73 -1.46 -5.91 0.33
CA ALA A 73 -0.57 -4.79 0.03
C ALA A 73 0.87 -5.06 0.48
N THR A 74 1.81 -4.95 -0.45
CA THR A 74 3.25 -5.07 -0.17
C THR A 74 3.95 -3.73 -0.40
N ARG A 75 4.70 -3.26 0.60
CA ARG A 75 5.50 -2.03 0.45
C ARG A 75 6.57 -2.20 -0.61
N LEU A 76 6.62 -1.28 -1.58
CA LEU A 76 7.71 -1.20 -2.54
C LEU A 76 8.81 -0.27 -2.01
N VAL A 77 10.05 -0.75 -2.01
CA VAL A 77 11.24 0.03 -1.69
C VAL A 77 12.10 0.10 -2.94
N LEU A 78 12.03 1.23 -3.63
CA LEU A 78 12.80 1.47 -4.84
C LEU A 78 14.18 2.00 -4.46
N ALA A 79 15.21 1.15 -4.56
CA ALA A 79 16.58 1.54 -4.30
C ALA A 79 17.01 2.63 -5.30
N GLY A 80 17.52 3.76 -4.79
CA GLY A 80 17.96 4.88 -5.62
C GLY A 80 16.89 5.91 -5.97
N MET A 81 15.66 5.77 -5.48
CA MET A 81 14.73 6.90 -5.39
C MET A 81 15.23 7.89 -4.34
N ASP A 82 16.09 8.80 -4.79
CA ASP A 82 16.44 9.99 -4.02
C ASP A 82 15.29 10.98 -4.16
N ALA A 83 14.66 11.37 -3.04
CA ALA A 83 13.57 12.36 -3.04
C ALA A 83 14.00 13.70 -3.67
N THR A 84 15.30 13.99 -3.72
CA THR A 84 15.84 15.18 -4.38
C THR A 84 15.89 15.09 -5.91
N LYS A 85 15.64 13.90 -6.48
CA LYS A 85 15.67 13.62 -7.93
C LYS A 85 14.28 13.37 -8.53
N VAL A 86 13.22 13.61 -7.76
CA VAL A 86 11.85 13.48 -8.25
C VAL A 86 11.55 14.66 -9.19
N VAL A 87 11.34 14.36 -10.47
CA VAL A 87 10.93 15.37 -11.46
C VAL A 87 9.43 15.61 -11.30
N PRO A 88 8.97 16.86 -11.08
CA PRO A 88 7.55 17.17 -11.05
C PRO A 88 6.93 16.81 -12.41
N LEU A 89 5.85 16.04 -12.39
CA LEU A 89 5.03 15.85 -13.58
C LEU A 89 4.37 17.20 -13.91
N VAL A 90 4.90 17.88 -14.93
CA VAL A 90 4.33 19.13 -15.42
C VAL A 90 3.04 18.77 -16.17
N PRO A 91 1.87 19.32 -15.78
CA PRO A 91 0.64 19.09 -16.51
C PRO A 91 0.81 19.66 -17.93
N MET A 92 0.58 18.84 -18.96
CA MET A 92 0.45 19.38 -20.31
C MET A 92 -0.83 20.22 -20.37
N SER A 93 -0.68 21.50 -20.69
CA SER A 93 -1.78 22.46 -20.89
C SER A 93 -2.51 22.23 -22.21
#